data_AF-A0A1Q4XA07-F1
#
_entry.id   AF-A0A1Q4XA07-F1
#
_cell.length_a   1.000
_cell.length_b   1.000
_cell.length_c   1.000
_cell.angle_alpha   90.00
_cell.angle_beta   90.00
_cell.angle_gamma   90.00
#
_symmetry.space_group_name_H-M   'P 1'
#
loop_
_entity.id
_entity.type
_entity.pdbx_description
1 polymer ?
#
loop_
_entity_poly.entity_id
_entity_poly.type
_entity_poly.pdbx_seq_one_letter_code
_entity_poly.pdbx_strand_id
1 'polypeptide(L)'
;MTHPIPVPRPSSDPLYRPLPPLPRRGPLIGPFCPSCEHPSCRRRRAARLPRLGGQRSEFAREHARAAALQRHNPHLLIWFGESTLSYWVASSAGLTEARDPGELLLLLDPAPMYA
;
A
#
# COMPACT_ATOMS: atom_id res chain seq x y z
N MET A 1 -27.37 23.39 7.73
CA MET A 1 -26.15 23.50 6.89
C MET A 1 -26.24 24.82 6.15
N THR A 2 -25.62 25.88 6.67
CA THR A 2 -25.96 27.28 6.30
C THR A 2 -24.84 27.99 5.53
N HIS A 3 -23.83 27.27 5.05
CA HIS A 3 -22.78 27.85 4.22
C HIS A 3 -22.49 26.93 3.03
N PRO A 4 -22.97 27.29 1.81
CA PRO A 4 -22.57 26.57 0.61
C PRO A 4 -21.08 26.79 0.35
N ILE A 5 -20.42 25.76 -0.18
CA ILE A 5 -19.01 25.85 -0.59
C ILE A 5 -18.92 26.91 -1.71
N PRO A 6 -18.02 27.90 -1.62
CA PRO A 6 -17.83 28.90 -2.66
C PRO A 6 -17.49 28.25 -4.00
N VAL A 7 -18.16 28.68 -5.07
CA VAL A 7 -17.90 28.19 -6.42
C VAL A 7 -16.51 28.67 -6.87
N PRO A 8 -15.70 27.82 -7.53
CA PRO A 8 -14.42 28.23 -8.09
C PRO A 8 -14.57 29.44 -9.03
N ARG A 9 -13.63 30.40 -8.95
CA ARG A 9 -13.63 31.56 -9.85
C ARG A 9 -13.44 31.11 -11.30
N PRO A 10 -14.19 31.68 -12.26
CA PRO A 10 -13.97 31.41 -13.67
C PRO A 10 -12.61 31.96 -14.14
N SER A 11 -12.03 31.35 -15.17
CA SER A 11 -10.73 31.75 -15.73
C SER A 11 -10.70 33.16 -16.34
N SER A 12 -11.87 33.77 -16.55
CA SER A 12 -12.03 35.14 -17.01
C SER A 12 -11.92 36.18 -15.89
N ASP A 13 -11.89 35.78 -14.62
CA ASP A 13 -11.74 36.69 -13.48
C ASP A 13 -10.28 37.20 -13.41
N PRO A 14 -10.05 38.53 -13.35
CA PRO A 14 -8.70 39.10 -13.26
C PRO A 14 -7.91 38.67 -12.00
N LEU A 15 -8.59 38.15 -10.97
CA LEU A 15 -7.98 37.56 -9.78
C LEU A 15 -7.82 36.04 -9.86
N TYR A 16 -8.14 35.42 -11.01
CA TYR A 16 -7.89 34.00 -11.24
C TYR A 16 -6.38 33.73 -11.22
N ARG A 17 -5.93 33.00 -10.19
CA ARG A 17 -4.59 32.40 -10.19
C ARG A 17 -4.71 30.95 -10.63
N PRO A 18 -4.05 30.53 -11.73
CA PRO A 18 -3.97 29.12 -12.05
C PRO A 18 -3.29 28.40 -10.88
N LEU A 19 -3.94 27.34 -10.37
CA LEU A 19 -3.29 26.48 -9.40
C LEU A 19 -2.02 25.92 -10.06
N PRO A 20 -0.85 25.98 -9.40
CA PRO A 20 0.33 25.30 -9.92
C PRO A 20 -0.04 23.83 -10.08
N PRO A 21 0.31 23.18 -11.20
CA PRO A 21 0.07 21.76 -11.35
C PRO A 21 0.72 21.08 -10.15
N LEU A 22 -0.07 20.26 -9.42
CA LEU A 22 0.49 19.34 -8.43
C LEU A 22 1.69 18.66 -9.10
N PRO A 23 2.85 18.54 -8.41
CA PRO A 23 4.01 17.92 -9.02
C PRO A 23 3.58 16.55 -9.53
N ARG A 24 3.42 16.43 -10.84
CA ARG A 24 3.21 15.15 -11.51
C ARG A 24 4.48 14.39 -11.15
N ARG A 25 4.38 13.44 -10.22
CA ARG A 25 5.44 12.46 -10.00
C ARG A 25 5.58 11.75 -11.34
N GLY A 26 6.49 12.24 -12.18
CA GLY A 26 6.81 11.61 -13.43
C GLY A 26 7.17 10.15 -13.17
N PRO A 27 6.98 9.25 -14.14
CA PRO A 27 7.54 7.92 -14.02
C PRO A 27 9.01 8.10 -13.66
N LEU A 28 9.46 7.38 -12.64
CA LEU A 28 10.83 7.48 -12.19
C LEU A 28 11.72 6.90 -13.31
N ILE A 29 12.19 7.76 -14.22
CA ILE A 29 13.04 7.42 -15.35
C ILE A 29 14.48 7.42 -14.85
N GLY A 30 15.10 6.24 -14.84
CA GLY A 30 16.49 6.04 -14.44
C GLY A 30 16.75 4.56 -14.18
N PRO A 31 18.03 4.12 -14.20
CA PRO A 31 18.39 2.74 -13.92
C PRO A 31 17.87 2.34 -12.53
N PHE A 32 17.16 1.21 -12.46
CA PHE A 32 16.84 0.56 -11.19
C PHE A 32 17.78 -0.63 -11.03
N CYS A 33 18.19 -0.92 -9.80
CA CYS A 33 19.06 -2.08 -9.59
C CYS A 33 18.25 -3.36 -9.88
N PRO A 34 18.82 -4.33 -10.61
CA PRO A 34 18.14 -5.58 -10.91
C PRO A 34 17.89 -6.44 -9.66
N SER A 35 18.67 -6.24 -8.59
CA SER A 35 18.71 -7.15 -7.44
C SER A 35 18.50 -6.51 -6.06
N CYS A 36 18.52 -5.17 -5.93
CA CYS A 36 18.42 -4.56 -4.60
C CYS A 36 16.99 -4.67 -4.04
N GLU A 37 16.88 -4.67 -2.71
CA GLU A 37 15.60 -4.77 -1.98
C GLU A 37 14.93 -3.42 -1.72
N HIS A 38 15.47 -2.32 -2.26
CA HIS A 38 14.89 -1.00 -2.04
C HIS A 38 13.45 -0.92 -2.57
N PRO A 39 12.48 -0.40 -1.79
CA PRO A 39 11.08 -0.29 -2.18
C PRO A 39 10.85 0.34 -3.56
N SER A 40 11.62 1.39 -3.88
CA SER A 40 11.55 2.10 -5.16
C SER A 40 12.01 1.24 -6.34
N CYS A 41 13.06 0.43 -6.17
CA CYS A 41 13.57 -0.44 -7.22
C CYS A 41 12.64 -1.63 -7.45
N ARG A 42 12.14 -2.24 -6.38
CA ARG A 42 11.16 -3.33 -6.47
C ARG A 42 9.88 -2.90 -7.17
N ARG A 43 9.32 -1.72 -6.83
CA ARG A 43 8.16 -1.15 -7.53
C ARG A 43 8.40 -0.99 -9.03
N ARG A 44 9.59 -0.53 -9.43
CA ARG A 44 9.95 -0.37 -10.85
C ARG A 44 10.09 -1.71 -11.56
N ARG A 45 10.74 -2.71 -10.93
CA ARG A 45 10.82 -4.08 -11.47
C ARG A 45 9.44 -4.69 -11.66
N ALA A 46 8.62 -4.63 -10.61
CA ALA A 46 7.25 -5.10 -10.61
C ALA A 46 6.36 -4.43 -11.66
N ALA A 47 6.57 -3.14 -11.95
CA ALA A 47 5.71 -2.40 -12.88
C ALA A 47 5.63 -3.01 -14.29
N ARG A 48 6.67 -3.74 -14.72
CA ARG A 48 6.73 -4.40 -16.03
C ARG A 48 6.26 -5.87 -16.00
N LEU A 49 5.95 -6.41 -14.83
CA LEU A 49 5.56 -7.80 -14.67
C LEU A 49 4.04 -7.95 -14.77
N PRO A 50 3.55 -9.05 -15.39
CA PRO A 50 2.14 -9.36 -15.41
C PRO A 50 1.64 -9.67 -13.99
N ARG A 51 0.35 -9.41 -13.77
CA ARG A 51 -0.35 -9.90 -12.58
C ARG A 51 -0.94 -11.27 -12.89
N LEU A 52 -0.48 -12.30 -12.20
CA LEU A 52 -1.00 -13.67 -12.30
C LEU A 52 -1.65 -14.02 -10.96
N GLY A 53 -2.94 -14.36 -10.95
CA GLY A 53 -3.69 -14.58 -9.71
C GLY A 53 -3.71 -13.37 -8.77
N GLY A 54 -3.62 -12.15 -9.33
CA GLY A 54 -3.61 -10.90 -8.55
C GLY A 54 -2.24 -10.46 -8.02
N GLN A 55 -1.19 -11.28 -8.16
CA GLN A 55 0.16 -10.97 -7.69
C GLN A 55 1.18 -10.84 -8.82
N ARG A 56 2.25 -10.08 -8.57
CA ARG A 56 3.43 -9.98 -9.42
C ARG A 56 4.55 -10.85 -8.87
N SER A 57 5.30 -11.50 -9.77
CA SER A 57 6.40 -12.41 -9.38
C SER A 57 7.48 -11.76 -8.52
N GLU A 58 7.71 -10.45 -8.67
CA GLU A 58 8.61 -9.66 -7.81
C GLU A 58 8.27 -9.79 -6.32
N PHE A 59 7.00 -9.98 -5.94
CA PHE A 59 6.52 -10.02 -4.56
C PHE A 59 6.03 -11.41 -4.12
N ALA A 60 6.39 -12.46 -4.86
CA ALA A 60 5.91 -13.82 -4.60
C ALA A 60 6.30 -14.32 -3.19
N ARG A 61 7.46 -13.90 -2.68
CA ARG A 61 7.94 -14.30 -1.34
C ARG A 61 7.05 -13.75 -0.24
N GLU A 62 6.63 -12.50 -0.35
CA GLU A 62 5.77 -11.83 0.60
C GLU A 62 4.36 -12.43 0.60
N HIS A 63 3.81 -12.71 -0.58
CA HIS A 63 2.53 -13.41 -0.70
C HIS A 63 2.59 -14.82 -0.12
N ALA A 64 3.65 -15.58 -0.40
CA ALA A 64 3.84 -16.91 0.18
C ALA A 64 3.94 -16.86 1.71
N ARG A 65 4.61 -15.84 2.27
CA ARG A 65 4.69 -15.63 3.73
C ARG A 65 3.32 -15.30 4.32
N ALA A 66 2.57 -14.38 3.72
CA ALA A 66 1.23 -14.05 4.17
C ALA A 66 0.31 -15.27 4.16
N ALA A 67 0.34 -16.07 3.09
CA ALA A 67 -0.43 -17.31 2.96
C ALA A 67 -0.03 -18.36 4.00
N ALA A 68 1.27 -18.48 4.32
CA ALA A 68 1.74 -19.38 5.37
C ALA A 68 1.20 -18.94 6.75
N LEU A 69 1.25 -17.65 7.07
CA LEU A 69 0.73 -17.12 8.32
C LEU A 69 -0.80 -17.23 8.43
N GLN A 70 -1.52 -17.00 7.32
CA GLN A 70 -2.96 -17.20 7.22
C GLN A 70 -3.38 -18.63 7.59
N ARG A 71 -2.60 -19.64 7.18
CA ARG A 71 -2.87 -21.05 7.51
C ARG A 71 -2.87 -21.31 9.02
N HIS A 72 -2.02 -20.61 9.76
CA HIS A 72 -1.90 -20.75 11.21
C HIS A 72 -2.89 -19.87 11.98
N ASN A 73 -3.49 -18.86 11.32
CA ASN A 73 -4.39 -17.88 11.94
C ASN A 73 -5.73 -17.81 11.18
N PRO A 74 -6.57 -18.85 11.25
CA PRO A 74 -7.79 -18.93 10.44
C PRO A 74 -8.86 -17.89 10.79
N HIS A 75 -8.75 -17.23 11.95
CA HIS A 75 -9.66 -16.19 12.42
C HIS A 75 -9.29 -14.77 11.95
N LEU A 76 -8.19 -14.64 11.21
CA LEU A 76 -7.71 -13.39 10.64
C LEU A 76 -7.76 -13.45 9.12
N LEU A 77 -7.77 -12.29 8.46
CA LEU A 77 -7.45 -12.18 7.03
C LEU A 77 -6.09 -11.50 6.89
N ILE A 78 -5.12 -12.21 6.32
CA ILE A 78 -3.72 -11.78 6.20
C ILE A 78 -3.34 -11.76 4.71
N TRP A 79 -2.83 -10.63 4.23
CA TRP A 79 -2.34 -10.50 2.85
C TRP A 79 -1.20 -9.50 2.72
N PHE A 80 -0.50 -9.52 1.58
CA PHE A 80 0.50 -8.53 1.24
C PHE A 80 -0.03 -7.54 0.19
N GLY A 81 0.04 -6.25 0.50
CA GLY A 81 -0.38 -5.16 -0.38
C GLY A 81 0.77 -4.65 -1.25
N GLU A 82 0.81 -5.01 -2.54
CA GLU A 82 1.89 -4.57 -3.44
C GLU A 82 1.95 -3.05 -3.66
N SER A 83 0.82 -2.34 -3.51
CA SER A 83 0.76 -0.88 -3.63
C SER A 83 1.44 -0.20 -2.45
N THR A 84 1.17 -0.68 -1.23
CA THR A 84 1.75 -0.12 -0.01
C THR A 84 3.14 -0.69 0.30
N LEU A 85 3.44 -1.90 -0.22
CA LEU A 85 4.58 -2.73 0.15
C LEU A 85 4.56 -3.11 1.63
N SER A 86 3.40 -3.52 2.12
CA SER A 86 3.19 -3.85 3.53
C SER A 86 2.22 -5.01 3.66
N TYR A 87 2.29 -5.71 4.78
CA TYR A 87 1.31 -6.72 5.16
C TYR A 87 0.09 -6.04 5.77
N TRP A 88 -1.05 -6.67 5.61
CA TRP A 88 -2.31 -6.21 6.18
C TRP A 88 -2.96 -7.38 6.91
N VAL A 89 -3.52 -7.06 8.07
CA VAL A 89 -4.27 -7.99 8.91
C VAL A 89 -5.63 -7.39 9.18
N ALA A 90 -6.69 -8.07 8.78
CA ALA A 90 -8.04 -7.78 9.24
C ALA A 90 -8.44 -8.78 10.33
N SER A 91 -8.90 -8.25 11.45
CA SER A 91 -9.46 -8.99 12.59
C SER A 91 -10.86 -8.46 12.91
N SER A 92 -11.52 -9.06 13.91
CA SER A 92 -12.77 -8.50 14.45
C SER A 92 -12.61 -7.10 15.04
N ALA A 93 -11.39 -6.71 15.45
CA ALA A 93 -11.10 -5.38 15.99
C ALA A 93 -10.88 -4.33 14.90
N GLY A 94 -10.65 -4.74 13.64
CA GLY A 94 -10.47 -3.84 12.52
C GLY A 94 -9.33 -4.25 11.58
N LEU A 95 -8.81 -3.26 10.85
CA LEU A 95 -7.79 -3.42 9.83
C LEU A 95 -6.49 -2.75 10.27
N THR A 96 -5.38 -3.48 10.23
CA THR A 96 -4.06 -2.99 10.64
C THR A 96 -2.99 -3.28 9.58
N GLU A 97 -2.14 -2.29 9.32
CA GLU A 97 -0.98 -2.41 8.43
C GLU A 97 0.27 -2.77 9.23
N ALA A 98 1.09 -3.70 8.71
CA ALA A 98 2.41 -4.05 9.22
C ALA A 98 3.44 -3.89 8.10
N ARG A 99 4.44 -3.03 8.32
CA ARG A 99 5.41 -2.61 7.29
C ARG A 99 6.44 -3.68 6.98
N ASP A 100 6.71 -4.54 7.96
CA ASP A 100 7.68 -5.60 7.84
C ASP A 100 7.19 -6.89 8.54
N PRO A 101 7.88 -8.02 8.32
CA PRO A 101 7.48 -9.30 8.89
C PRO A 101 7.50 -9.34 10.43
N GLY A 102 8.35 -8.54 11.07
CA GLY A 102 8.41 -8.46 12.53
C GLY A 102 7.18 -7.77 13.10
N GLU A 103 6.80 -6.61 12.55
CA GLU A 103 5.54 -5.94 12.89
C GLU A 103 4.33 -6.86 12.66
N LEU A 104 4.34 -7.62 11.56
CA LEU A 104 3.26 -8.56 11.27
C LEU A 104 3.13 -9.62 12.37
N LEU A 105 4.24 -10.24 12.80
CA LEU A 105 4.20 -11.27 13.83
C LEU A 105 3.65 -10.75 15.16
N LEU A 106 3.96 -9.51 15.53
CA LEU A 106 3.41 -8.87 16.73
C LEU A 106 1.89 -8.69 16.68
N LEU A 107 1.30 -8.53 15.49
CA LEU A 107 -0.16 -8.44 15.31
C LEU A 107 -0.86 -9.81 15.36
N LEU A 108 -0.10 -10.90 15.21
CA LEU A 108 -0.63 -12.26 15.20
C LEU A 108 -0.58 -12.92 16.57
N ASP A 109 0.23 -12.39 17.51
CA ASP A 109 0.23 -12.85 18.88
C ASP A 109 -1.09 -12.45 19.56
N PRO A 110 -1.83 -13.40 20.15
CA PRO A 110 -3.04 -13.06 20.89
C PRO A 110 -2.67 -12.18 22.08
N ALA A 111 -3.30 -11.01 22.19
CA ALA A 111 -3.28 -10.26 23.44
C ALA A 111 -3.83 -11.18 24.56
N PRO A 112 -3.24 -11.20 25.76
CA PRO A 112 -3.78 -11.97 26.87
C PRO A 112 -5.22 -11.51 27.13
N MET A 113 -6.18 -12.41 26.96
CA MET A 113 -7.53 -12.18 27.45
C MET A 113 -7.45 -12.20 28.98
N TYR A 114 -7.44 -11.03 29.61
CA TYR A 114 -7.74 -10.95 31.02
C TYR A 114 -9.21 -11.35 31.20
N ALA A 115 -9.41 -12.59 31.66
CA ALA A 115 -10.69 -13.12 32.13
C ALA A 115 -11.02 -12.59 33.52
#